data_AF-X0WC43-F1
#
_entry.id   AF-X0WC43-F1
#
_cell.length_a   1.000
_cell.length_b   1.000
_cell.length_c   1.000
_cell.angle_alpha   90.00
_cell.angle_beta   90.00
_cell.angle_gamma   90.00
#
_symmetry.space_group_name_H-M   'P 1'
#
loop_
_entity.id
_entity.type
_entity.pdbx_description
1 polymer ?
#
loop_
_entity_poly.entity_id
_entity_poly.type
_entity_poly.pdbx_seq_one_letter_code
_entity_poly.pdbx_strand_id
1 'polypeptide(L)'
;ESGIIKSAHDCSEGGLAVALAESCITNSKKMLGATVELGAAKGASVRMDEILFGEAPSRIVISLSRDNLDKLEKIAKKHAVELRVLGNTGGTKLTVRDGEKAVLDLPLGELSDTWRNAIPRRLQ
;
A
#
# COMPACT_ATOMS: atom_id res chain seq x y z
N GLU A 1 0.91 0.99 -25.08
CA GLU A 1 0.73 1.15 -23.62
C GLU A 1 -0.68 1.65 -23.35
N SER A 2 -1.38 1.11 -22.35
CA SER A 2 -2.81 1.44 -22.09
C SER A 2 -3.02 2.68 -21.21
N GLY A 3 -1.97 3.21 -20.59
CA GLY A 3 -2.02 4.48 -19.83
C GLY A 3 -2.94 4.48 -18.61
N ILE A 4 -3.25 3.31 -18.04
CA ILE A 4 -4.30 3.18 -17.01
C ILE A 4 -3.81 3.38 -15.57
N ILE A 5 -2.50 3.32 -15.33
CA ILE A 5 -1.88 3.35 -14.00
C ILE A 5 -1.54 4.80 -13.62
N LYS A 6 -1.84 5.18 -12.37
CA LYS A 6 -1.53 6.49 -11.78
C LYS A 6 -0.24 6.47 -10.95
N SER A 7 0.03 5.36 -10.27
CA SER A 7 1.29 5.11 -9.57
C SER A 7 1.55 3.62 -9.48
N ALA A 8 2.83 3.26 -9.33
CA ALA A 8 3.27 1.90 -9.05
C ALA A 8 4.46 1.96 -8.08
N HIS A 9 4.50 1.04 -7.13
CA HIS A 9 5.57 0.89 -6.15
C HIS A 9 5.83 -0.61 -5.95
N ASP A 10 7.08 -1.04 -6.00
CA ASP A 10 7.43 -2.41 -5.67
C ASP A 10 7.22 -2.68 -4.17
N CYS A 11 6.89 -3.93 -3.84
CA CYS A 11 6.74 -4.38 -2.46
C CYS A 11 7.92 -5.28 -2.11
N SER A 12 9.01 -4.63 -1.70
CA SER A 12 10.32 -5.21 -1.42
C SER A 12 10.63 -5.19 0.08
N GLU A 13 11.66 -4.46 0.50
CA GLU A 13 12.12 -4.39 1.89
C GLU A 13 11.07 -3.74 2.79
N GLY A 14 10.81 -4.35 3.96
CA GLY A 14 9.78 -3.91 4.89
C GLY A 14 8.34 -4.25 4.48
N GLY A 15 8.13 -4.88 3.32
CA GLY A 15 6.86 -5.46 2.91
C GLY A 15 5.76 -4.46 2.56
N LEU A 16 4.51 -4.92 2.64
CA LEU A 16 3.33 -4.19 2.17
C LEU A 16 3.10 -2.88 2.93
N ALA A 17 3.31 -2.88 4.24
CA ALA A 17 3.11 -1.70 5.07
C ALA A 17 4.05 -0.56 4.67
N VAL A 18 5.32 -0.87 4.43
CA VAL A 18 6.32 0.11 4.00
C VAL A 18 6.02 0.59 2.59
N ALA A 19 5.74 -0.32 1.65
CA ALA A 19 5.38 0.05 0.28
C ALA A 19 4.15 0.98 0.22
N LEU A 20 3.14 0.74 1.06
CA LEU A 20 1.97 1.62 1.20
C LEU A 20 2.36 2.98 1.80
N ALA A 21 3.16 2.99 2.87
CA ALA A 21 3.60 4.22 3.52
C ALA A 21 4.40 5.10 2.56
N GLU A 22 5.39 4.54 1.88
CA GLU A 22 6.21 5.24 0.88
C GLU A 22 5.37 5.76 -0.29
N SER A 23 4.44 4.94 -0.79
CA SER A 23 3.47 5.37 -1.81
C SER A 23 2.69 6.63 -1.40
N CYS A 24 2.37 6.77 -0.10
CA CYS A 24 1.65 7.92 0.43
C CYS A 24 2.52 9.17 0.63
N ILE A 25 3.81 9.03 1.00
CA ILE A 25 4.64 10.13 1.50
C ILE A 25 5.82 10.54 0.60
N THR A 26 6.18 9.73 -0.41
CA THR A 26 7.36 9.98 -1.27
C THR A 26 7.30 11.36 -1.91
N ASN A 27 6.13 11.79 -2.39
CA ASN A 27 5.92 13.16 -2.85
C ASN A 27 5.56 14.10 -1.69
N SER A 28 6.58 14.75 -1.10
CA SER A 28 6.40 15.68 0.02
C SER A 28 5.44 16.85 -0.25
N LYS A 29 5.28 17.25 -1.51
CA LYS A 29 4.40 18.37 -1.89
C LYS A 29 2.95 17.94 -2.11
N LYS A 30 2.72 16.63 -2.28
CA LYS A 30 1.41 16.07 -2.64
C LYS A 30 1.23 14.69 -2.01
N MET A 31 1.36 14.64 -0.68
CA MET A 31 1.07 13.42 0.07
C MET A 31 -0.42 13.07 -0.08
N LEU A 32 -0.72 11.78 -0.20
CA LEU A 32 -2.08 11.29 -0.35
C LEU A 32 -2.25 10.01 0.46
N GLY A 33 -3.28 9.95 1.29
CA GLY A 33 -3.54 8.82 2.16
C GLY A 33 -4.07 7.61 1.41
N ALA A 34 -4.33 6.54 2.16
CA ALA A 34 -4.99 5.36 1.65
C ALA A 34 -5.76 4.64 2.76
N THR A 35 -6.85 3.99 2.38
CA THR A 35 -7.57 3.02 3.22
C THR A 35 -7.46 1.66 2.55
N VAL A 36 -6.92 0.68 3.29
CA VAL A 36 -6.66 -0.68 2.84
C VAL A 36 -7.38 -1.69 3.73
N GLU A 37 -7.97 -2.71 3.12
CA GLU A 37 -8.66 -3.82 3.78
C GLU A 37 -7.95 -5.15 3.46
N LEU A 38 -7.42 -5.80 4.49
CA LEU A 38 -6.63 -7.02 4.39
C LEU A 38 -7.47 -8.29 4.40
N GLY A 39 -8.71 -8.27 4.90
CA GLY A 39 -9.66 -9.39 4.84
C GLY A 39 -9.11 -10.75 5.33
N ALA A 40 -8.11 -10.75 6.20
CA ALA A 40 -7.40 -11.92 6.72
C ALA A 40 -8.17 -12.60 7.86
N ALA A 41 -9.11 -11.90 8.49
CA ALA A 41 -9.96 -12.39 9.58
C ALA A 41 -10.86 -13.61 9.22
N LYS A 42 -10.86 -14.09 7.96
CA LYS A 42 -11.66 -15.24 7.54
C LYS A 42 -10.89 -16.56 7.69
N GLY A 43 -10.89 -17.11 8.90
CA GLY A 43 -10.86 -18.57 9.10
C GLY A 43 -9.51 -19.25 9.36
N ALA A 44 -8.39 -18.53 9.38
CA ALA A 44 -7.10 -19.09 9.78
C ALA A 44 -6.37 -18.16 10.76
N SER A 45 -5.47 -18.71 11.58
CA SER A 45 -4.50 -17.97 12.37
C SER A 45 -3.51 -17.27 11.43
N VAL A 46 -3.95 -16.22 10.75
CA VAL A 46 -3.08 -15.48 9.84
C VAL A 46 -2.26 -14.49 10.64
N ARG A 47 -0.95 -14.57 10.49
CA ARG A 47 0.02 -13.68 11.13
C ARG A 47 0.00 -12.32 10.46
N MET A 48 -0.54 -11.32 11.15
CA MET A 48 -0.70 -9.96 10.62
C MET A 48 0.65 -9.29 10.32
N ASP A 49 1.67 -9.58 11.12
CA ASP A 49 3.03 -9.13 10.91
C ASP A 49 3.63 -9.69 9.61
N GLU A 50 3.35 -10.96 9.28
CA GLU A 50 3.75 -11.56 8.00
C GLU A 50 3.03 -10.92 6.81
N ILE A 51 1.73 -10.60 6.92
CA ILE A 51 1.03 -9.88 5.85
C ILE A 51 1.63 -8.49 5.62
N LEU A 52 1.88 -7.76 6.71
CA LEU A 52 2.29 -6.35 6.66
C LEU A 52 3.77 -6.18 6.31
N PHE A 53 4.64 -6.99 6.90
CA PHE A 53 6.09 -6.83 6.84
C PHE A 53 6.80 -8.02 6.17
N GLY A 54 6.06 -9.06 5.78
CA GLY A 54 6.63 -10.17 5.02
C GLY A 54 7.15 -9.71 3.67
N GLU A 55 8.40 -10.06 3.40
CA GLU A 55 9.11 -9.75 2.17
C GLU A 55 9.01 -10.94 1.22
N ALA A 56 8.46 -10.69 0.03
CA ALA A 56 8.38 -11.67 -1.04
C ALA A 56 8.53 -10.95 -2.38
N PRO A 57 9.31 -11.51 -3.33
CA PRO A 57 9.56 -10.89 -4.62
C PRO A 57 8.28 -10.84 -5.48
N SER A 58 8.36 -10.11 -6.60
CA SER A 58 7.34 -10.10 -7.65
C SER A 58 5.97 -9.55 -7.22
N ARG A 59 5.94 -8.62 -6.26
CA ARG A 59 4.73 -7.92 -5.81
C ARG A 59 4.85 -6.42 -6.10
N ILE A 60 3.77 -5.82 -6.60
CA ILE A 60 3.70 -4.40 -6.93
C ILE A 60 2.37 -3.85 -6.41
N VAL A 61 2.44 -2.73 -5.70
CA VAL A 61 1.27 -1.93 -5.33
C VAL A 61 1.04 -0.89 -6.41
N ILE A 62 -0.17 -0.84 -6.97
CA ILE A 62 -0.53 0.11 -8.02
C ILE A 62 -1.78 0.90 -7.65
N SER A 63 -1.88 2.12 -8.15
CA SER A 63 -3.12 2.91 -8.11
C SER A 63 -3.60 3.24 -9.52
N LEU A 64 -4.92 3.32 -9.68
CA LEU A 64 -5.60 3.64 -10.94
C LEU A 64 -6.94 4.30 -10.68
N SER A 65 -7.55 4.88 -11.72
CA SER A 65 -8.98 5.25 -11.63
C SER A 65 -9.83 4.00 -11.53
N ARG A 66 -10.93 4.06 -10.78
CA ARG A 66 -11.90 2.95 -10.67
C ARG A 66 -12.43 2.50 -12.03
N ASP A 67 -12.63 3.44 -12.95
CA ASP A 67 -13.13 3.17 -14.31
C ASP A 67 -12.17 2.31 -15.16
N ASN A 68 -10.92 2.17 -14.73
CA ASN A 68 -9.92 1.34 -15.40
C ASN A 68 -9.74 -0.03 -14.73
N LEU A 69 -10.46 -0.35 -13.65
CA LEU A 69 -10.31 -1.61 -12.93
C LEU A 69 -10.59 -2.82 -13.83
N ASP A 70 -11.71 -2.82 -14.56
CA ASP A 70 -12.06 -3.90 -15.49
C ASP A 70 -10.99 -4.14 -16.57
N LYS A 71 -10.32 -3.05 -17.01
CA LYS A 71 -9.22 -3.15 -17.99
C LYS A 71 -8.01 -3.81 -17.35
N LEU A 72 -7.66 -3.43 -16.12
CA LEU A 72 -6.56 -4.03 -15.38
C LEU A 72 -6.82 -5.51 -15.11
N GLU A 73 -8.02 -5.89 -14.68
CA GLU A 73 -8.40 -7.29 -14.43
C GLU A 73 -8.26 -8.15 -15.70
N LYS A 74 -8.68 -7.63 -16.86
CA LYS A 74 -8.48 -8.31 -18.15
C LYS A 74 -7.00 -8.50 -18.49
N ILE A 75 -6.16 -7.50 -18.23
CA ILE A 75 -4.70 -7.60 -18.45
C ILE A 75 -4.10 -8.63 -17.49
N ALA A 76 -4.41 -8.55 -16.20
CA ALA A 76 -3.92 -9.48 -15.18
C ALA A 76 -4.29 -10.93 -15.53
N LYS A 77 -5.56 -11.18 -15.90
CA LYS A 77 -6.03 -12.49 -16.34
C LYS A 77 -5.32 -12.99 -17.60
N LYS A 78 -5.11 -12.12 -18.60
CA LYS A 78 -4.38 -12.46 -19.83
C LYS A 78 -2.95 -12.94 -19.54
N HIS A 79 -2.31 -12.39 -18.52
CA HIS A 79 -0.94 -12.71 -18.13
C HIS A 79 -0.84 -13.70 -16.96
N ALA A 80 -1.97 -14.27 -16.51
CA ALA A 80 -2.03 -15.16 -15.34
C ALA A 80 -1.38 -14.56 -14.08
N VAL A 81 -1.54 -13.25 -13.88
CA VAL A 81 -1.05 -12.52 -12.71
C VAL A 81 -2.18 -12.40 -11.69
N GLU A 82 -1.91 -12.79 -10.45
CA GLU A 82 -2.86 -12.57 -9.36
C GLU A 82 -3.04 -11.08 -9.09
N LEU A 83 -4.30 -10.67 -8.95
CA LEU A 83 -4.67 -9.29 -8.66
C LEU A 83 -5.57 -9.25 -7.44
N ARG A 84 -5.27 -8.32 -6.54
CA ARG A 84 -6.10 -8.05 -5.37
C ARG A 84 -6.37 -6.56 -5.25
N VAL A 85 -7.64 -6.20 -5.13
CA VAL A 85 -8.04 -4.84 -4.77
C VAL A 85 -7.89 -4.68 -3.26
N LEU A 86 -6.97 -3.79 -2.86
CA LEU A 86 -6.68 -3.51 -1.45
C LEU A 86 -7.61 -2.46 -0.86
N GLY A 87 -8.07 -1.50 -1.65
CA GLY A 87 -8.90 -0.40 -1.18
C GLY A 87 -8.75 0.85 -2.04
N ASN A 88 -8.70 2.02 -1.41
CA ASN A 88 -8.80 3.31 -2.09
C ASN A 88 -7.79 4.33 -1.54
N THR A 89 -7.23 5.14 -2.43
CA THR A 89 -6.39 6.28 -2.07
C THR A 89 -7.27 7.50 -1.73
N GLY A 90 -6.86 8.30 -0.75
CA GLY A 90 -7.56 9.51 -0.33
C GLY A 90 -7.23 9.92 1.10
N GLY A 91 -7.56 11.17 1.44
CA GLY A 91 -7.40 11.69 2.79
C GLY A 91 -5.94 11.96 3.20
N THR A 92 -5.74 12.12 4.51
CA THR A 92 -4.49 12.57 5.13
C THR A 92 -3.91 11.54 6.11
N LYS A 93 -4.37 10.28 6.01
CA LYS A 93 -3.91 9.15 6.82
C LYS A 93 -3.66 7.91 5.97
N LEU A 94 -2.78 7.05 6.43
CA LEU A 94 -2.72 5.66 6.01
C LEU A 94 -3.47 4.81 7.04
N THR A 95 -4.57 4.20 6.60
CA THR A 95 -5.39 3.31 7.43
C THR A 95 -5.36 1.91 6.83
N VAL A 96 -4.99 0.92 7.64
CA VAL A 96 -5.03 -0.51 7.27
C VAL A 96 -5.96 -1.22 8.23
N ARG A 97 -6.93 -1.96 7.69
CA ARG A 97 -7.96 -2.67 8.43
C ARG A 97 -7.90 -4.17 8.14
N ASP A 98 -8.36 -4.93 9.11
CA ASP A 98 -8.70 -6.34 8.94
C ASP A 98 -10.10 -6.57 9.55
N GLY A 99 -11.10 -6.51 8.67
CA GLY A 99 -12.51 -6.44 9.07
C GLY A 99 -12.81 -5.18 9.89
N GLU A 100 -13.37 -5.36 11.09
CA GLU A 100 -13.70 -4.23 11.96
C GLU A 100 -12.46 -3.60 12.62
N LYS A 101 -11.37 -4.35 12.74
CA LYS A 101 -10.16 -3.93 13.44
C LYS A 101 -9.30 -3.00 12.58
N ALA A 102 -9.02 -1.80 13.08
CA ALA A 102 -7.95 -0.97 12.55
C ALA A 102 -6.60 -1.52 13.03
N VAL A 103 -5.75 -1.95 12.09
CA VAL A 103 -4.40 -2.46 12.34
C VAL A 103 -3.38 -1.33 12.30
N LEU A 104 -3.56 -0.37 11.38
CA LEU A 104 -2.80 0.87 11.30
C LEU A 104 -3.77 2.04 11.11
N ASP A 105 -3.54 3.15 11.80
CA ASP A 105 -4.18 4.44 11.54
C ASP A 105 -3.19 5.58 11.83
N LEU A 106 -2.38 5.93 10.83
CA LEU A 106 -1.27 6.86 11.00
C LEU A 106 -1.46 8.12 10.12
N PRO A 107 -1.36 9.33 10.69
CA PRO A 107 -1.32 10.57 9.91
C PRO A 107 -0.10 10.62 8.99
N LEU A 108 -0.28 11.12 7.77
CA LEU A 108 0.84 11.22 6.81
C LEU A 108 1.96 12.14 7.28
N GLY A 109 1.64 13.14 8.10
CA GLY A 109 2.65 14.02 8.69
C GLY A 109 3.65 13.28 9.57
N GLU A 110 3.15 12.36 10.42
CA GLU A 110 3.98 11.55 11.31
C GLU A 110 4.82 10.53 10.52
N LEU A 111 4.21 9.87 9.53
CA LEU A 111 4.90 8.96 8.63
C LEU A 111 6.04 9.67 7.87
N SER A 112 5.72 10.82 7.28
CA SER A 112 6.67 11.62 6.50
C SER A 112 7.82 12.14 7.35
N ASP A 113 7.53 12.67 8.53
CA ASP A 113 8.56 13.15 9.46
C ASP A 113 9.48 12.01 9.90
N THR A 114 8.91 10.89 10.32
CA THR A 114 9.68 9.72 10.78
C THR A 114 10.60 9.19 9.68
N TRP A 115 10.07 9.00 8.47
CA TRP A 115 10.85 8.46 7.35
C TRP A 115 11.93 9.44 6.88
N ARG A 116 11.62 10.74 6.73
CA ARG A 116 12.59 11.74 6.23
C ARG A 116 13.69 12.06 7.23
N ASN A 117 13.35 12.08 8.52
CA ASN A 117 14.26 12.50 9.57
C ASN A 117 14.94 11.34 10.30
N ALA A 118 14.66 10.08 9.95
CA ALA A 118 15.28 8.90 10.55
C ALA A 118 16.82 8.95 10.51
N ILE A 119 17.40 9.19 9.33
CA ILE A 119 18.85 9.30 9.15
C ILE A 119 19.39 10.62 9.70
N PRO A 120 18.85 11.81 9.33
CA PRO A 120 19.33 13.09 9.86
C PRO A 120 19.43 13.14 11.39
N ARG A 121 18.47 12.55 12.12
CA ARG A 121 18.48 12.51 13.60
C ARG A 121 19.56 11.61 14.19
N ARG A 122 20.06 10.63 13.44
CA ARG A 122 21.12 9.70 13.88
C ARG A 122 22.52 10.22 13.60
N LEU A 123 22.64 11.24 12.76
CA LEU A 123 23.91 11.87 12.38
C LEU A 123 24.22 13.14 13.19
N GLN A 124 23.32 13.55 14.07
CA GLN A 124 23.51 14.63 15.05
C GLN A 124 24.04 14.05 16.36
#